data_AF-A0A9E5WPR3-F1
#
_entry.id   AF-A0A9E5WPR3-F1
#
_cell.length_a   1.000
_cell.length_b   1.000
_cell.length_c   1.000
_cell.angle_alpha   90.00
_cell.angle_beta   90.00
_cell.angle_gamma   90.00
#
_symmetry.space_group_name_H-M   'P 1'
#
loop_
_entity.id
_entity.type
_entity.pdbx_description
1 polymer ?
#
loop_
_entity_poly.entity_id
_entity_poly.type
_entity_poly.pdbx_seq_one_letter_code
_entity_poly.pdbx_strand_id
1 'polypeptide(L)'
;MSRQETARLFVVSKLFWGLTATSLVVLCGIARGDSDAAQIPNASFEQPGEHQPVGWQTHVWRGQPEFAYAHVGHTGRRSVQISSTSGADAGWYTIVPVEPFSVYRLSGWIKTQNVRAGSGRGALFNLHNLQSVKTPAIVGTRDWTRVEVVFETQEQDHVQINCLFGGWGESTGTAWYDDVLLERLGAREWKPKIAVDVSKKGPPISKYIYGQFIEHLGRCIYGGIWAEMLEDRKFYFPITPKYDPYRATRHQSKDAPFPVVGASPWQIIGPPESVTMVREDSFVGEHTPRIAAGSGIRQKDLGLVKGKDYVGSIWLKAAEGAASVTVRLTGAEDVLIPNVGSQYRKYSLKFHATRSTDRGELEIHVSGGACFVGTVSLMPADNVEGMRADTLRLLRELAAPVYRWPGGNFVSGYDWRDGIGDRDRRPPRKNPAWTGVEHNDFGLDEFLAFCRLVDAEPYITVNSGLGDVRMAVEQLQYANGPATSPMGR
;
A
#
# COMPACT_ATOMS: atom_id res chain seq x y z
N MET A 1 14.83 -46.28 0.94
CA MET A 1 14.20 -46.91 2.12
C MET A 1 12.85 -46.27 2.34
N SER A 2 11.80 -47.08 2.24
CA SER A 2 10.39 -46.69 2.36
C SER A 2 10.04 -46.13 3.74
N ARG A 3 9.09 -45.20 3.79
CA ARG A 3 8.05 -45.16 4.83
C ARG A 3 6.87 -44.30 4.36
N GLN A 4 5.86 -44.98 3.82
CA GLN A 4 4.49 -44.69 4.21
C GLN A 4 4.37 -45.02 5.71
N GLU A 5 3.75 -44.15 6.50
CA GLU A 5 2.78 -44.58 7.52
C GLU A 5 2.03 -43.39 8.12
N THR A 6 0.72 -43.60 8.18
CA THR A 6 -0.32 -42.77 8.77
C THR A 6 -0.29 -42.90 10.29
N ALA A 7 -0.38 -41.79 11.03
CA ALA A 7 -0.81 -41.81 12.43
C ALA A 7 -1.61 -40.55 12.76
N ARG A 8 -2.93 -40.71 12.85
CA ARG A 8 -3.85 -39.81 13.53
C ARG A 8 -3.59 -39.93 15.04
N LEU A 9 -3.45 -38.80 15.74
CA LEU A 9 -3.65 -38.77 17.19
C LEU A 9 -4.70 -37.72 17.56
N PHE A 10 -5.74 -38.20 18.24
CA PHE A 10 -6.81 -37.44 18.84
C PHE A 10 -6.29 -36.59 20.01
N VAL A 11 -6.76 -35.34 20.13
CA VAL A 11 -6.86 -34.67 21.43
C VAL A 11 -8.33 -34.36 21.68
N VAL A 12 -8.89 -35.07 22.65
CA VAL A 12 -10.21 -34.86 23.23
C VAL A 12 -10.07 -33.75 24.27
N SER A 13 -10.87 -32.69 24.17
CA SER A 13 -11.30 -31.95 25.36
C SER A 13 -12.81 -31.77 25.33
N LYS A 14 -13.46 -32.43 26.30
CA LYS A 14 -14.86 -32.24 26.67
C LYS A 14 -14.92 -31.03 27.60
N LEU A 15 -15.80 -30.08 27.33
CA LEU A 15 -16.54 -29.36 28.37
C LEU A 15 -17.88 -28.88 27.79
N PHE A 16 -18.93 -29.59 28.17
CA PHE A 16 -20.33 -29.16 28.11
C PHE A 16 -20.56 -28.10 29.18
N TRP A 17 -21.27 -27.01 28.88
CA TRP A 17 -22.36 -26.50 29.73
C TRP A 17 -23.41 -25.83 28.84
N GLY A 18 -24.68 -26.21 29.05
CA GLY A 18 -25.82 -25.76 28.26
C GLY A 18 -26.23 -24.33 28.57
N LEU A 19 -26.82 -23.66 27.57
CA LEU A 19 -27.53 -22.41 27.72
C LEU A 19 -28.79 -22.47 26.84
N THR A 20 -29.93 -22.50 27.51
CA THR A 20 -31.26 -22.30 26.94
C THR A 20 -31.31 -20.98 26.18
N ALA A 21 -31.69 -21.06 24.90
CA ALA A 21 -31.85 -19.90 24.03
C ALA A 21 -32.96 -18.98 24.58
N THR A 22 -32.54 -17.84 25.12
CA THR A 22 -33.43 -16.72 25.41
C THR A 22 -33.13 -15.65 24.37
N SER A 23 -34.08 -15.37 23.49
CA SER A 23 -33.95 -14.36 22.44
C SER A 23 -33.67 -12.99 23.06
N LEU A 24 -32.45 -12.49 22.92
CA LEU A 24 -32.07 -11.15 23.34
C LEU A 24 -32.41 -10.16 22.21
N VAL A 25 -33.56 -9.50 22.31
CA VAL A 25 -33.89 -8.37 21.46
C VAL A 25 -33.25 -7.13 22.08
N VAL A 26 -32.16 -6.64 21.50
CA VAL A 26 -31.57 -5.35 21.89
C VAL A 26 -32.32 -4.25 21.15
N LEU A 27 -33.25 -3.60 21.85
CA LEU A 27 -33.90 -2.37 21.43
C LEU A 27 -33.07 -1.19 21.95
N CYS A 28 -32.17 -0.65 21.13
CA CYS A 28 -31.61 0.68 21.36
C CYS A 28 -32.65 1.72 20.94
N GLY A 29 -33.51 2.13 21.86
CA GLY A 29 -34.37 3.30 21.69
C GLY A 29 -33.65 4.55 22.14
N ILE A 30 -33.24 5.41 21.20
CA ILE A 30 -32.93 6.81 21.50
C ILE A 30 -34.23 7.57 21.29
N ALA A 31 -34.85 8.03 22.37
CA ALA A 31 -35.94 8.99 22.30
C ALA A 31 -35.37 10.36 21.91
N ARG A 32 -35.85 10.96 20.83
CA ARG A 32 -35.64 12.37 20.49
C ARG A 32 -37.01 13.03 20.32
N GLY A 33 -37.19 14.17 20.97
CA GLY A 33 -38.46 14.89 21.08
C GLY A 33 -38.92 15.52 19.78
N ASP A 34 -40.23 15.60 19.64
CA ASP A 34 -40.96 16.26 18.55
C ASP A 34 -40.87 17.79 18.65
N SER A 35 -39.75 18.36 18.24
CA SER A 35 -39.66 19.73 17.70
C SER A 35 -38.21 20.02 17.39
N ASP A 36 -37.87 20.28 16.13
CA ASP A 36 -36.94 21.33 15.70
C ASP A 36 -36.69 21.15 14.21
N ALA A 37 -37.19 22.09 13.40
CA ALA A 37 -36.83 22.18 12.00
C ALA A 37 -35.30 22.33 11.90
N ALA A 38 -34.66 21.62 10.96
CA ALA A 38 -33.25 21.81 10.67
C ALA A 38 -32.99 23.27 10.28
N GLN A 39 -32.45 24.06 11.21
CA GLN A 39 -32.34 25.50 11.02
C GLN A 39 -31.08 25.81 10.20
N ILE A 40 -31.28 26.27 8.97
CA ILE A 40 -30.18 26.83 8.17
C ILE A 40 -29.67 28.09 8.89
N PRO A 41 -28.35 28.20 9.17
CA PRO A 41 -27.82 29.39 9.80
C PRO A 41 -27.99 30.60 8.88
N ASN A 42 -28.53 31.70 9.41
CA ASN A 42 -28.67 32.97 8.69
C ASN A 42 -29.28 32.82 7.28
N ALA A 43 -30.37 32.07 7.17
CA ALA A 43 -30.94 31.66 5.89
C ALA A 43 -31.51 32.79 5.03
N SER A 44 -31.84 33.93 5.65
CA SER A 44 -32.24 35.19 4.98
C SER A 44 -31.06 36.13 4.73
N PHE A 45 -29.84 35.73 5.09
CA PHE A 45 -28.62 36.52 4.90
C PHE A 45 -28.67 37.95 5.47
N GLU A 46 -29.37 38.20 6.59
CA GLU A 46 -29.44 39.54 7.19
C GLU A 46 -28.36 39.78 8.24
N GLN A 47 -27.75 38.71 8.78
CA GLN A 47 -26.73 38.80 9.82
C GLN A 47 -25.32 38.89 9.21
N PRO A 48 -24.67 40.07 9.23
CA PRO A 48 -23.31 40.21 8.73
C PRO A 48 -22.31 39.48 9.64
N GLY A 49 -21.39 38.73 9.06
CA GLY A 49 -20.11 38.36 9.69
C GLY A 49 -19.01 39.35 9.29
N GLU A 50 -17.75 39.01 9.60
CA GLU A 50 -16.60 39.89 9.37
C GLU A 50 -16.37 40.20 7.88
N HIS A 51 -16.51 39.18 7.01
CA HIS A 51 -16.32 39.31 5.55
C HIS A 51 -17.42 38.63 4.71
N GLN A 52 -18.37 37.94 5.36
CA GLN A 52 -19.40 37.13 4.71
C GLN A 52 -20.60 36.95 5.67
N PRO A 53 -21.79 36.53 5.21
CA PRO A 53 -22.90 36.21 6.12
C PRO A 53 -22.52 35.10 7.10
N VAL A 54 -22.98 35.22 8.35
CA VAL A 54 -22.72 34.25 9.42
C VAL A 54 -23.15 32.85 8.98
N GLY A 55 -22.26 31.85 9.15
CA GLY A 55 -22.58 30.44 8.90
C GLY A 55 -22.52 29.99 7.44
N TRP A 56 -22.12 30.86 6.51
CA TRP A 56 -21.94 30.54 5.10
C TRP A 56 -20.49 30.73 4.68
N GLN A 57 -20.02 29.93 3.73
CA GLN A 57 -18.66 29.97 3.17
C GLN A 57 -18.71 29.96 1.64
N THR A 58 -17.62 30.31 0.98
CA THR A 58 -17.51 30.26 -0.48
C THR A 58 -16.67 29.08 -0.95
N HIS A 59 -16.95 28.58 -2.15
CA HIS A 59 -16.12 27.60 -2.83
C HIS A 59 -16.08 27.87 -4.33
N VAL A 60 -14.91 27.69 -4.94
CA VAL A 60 -14.69 27.84 -6.38
C VAL A 60 -14.20 26.51 -6.94
N TRP A 61 -15.01 25.88 -7.79
CA TRP A 61 -14.60 24.67 -8.51
C TRP A 61 -13.85 25.02 -9.80
N ARG A 62 -14.36 26.01 -10.55
CA ARG A 62 -13.77 26.47 -11.82
C ARG A 62 -14.03 27.96 -12.08
N GLY A 63 -13.18 28.54 -12.92
CA GLY A 63 -13.34 29.90 -13.42
C GLY A 63 -12.99 30.99 -12.42
N GLN A 64 -13.51 32.20 -12.65
CA GLN A 64 -13.19 33.40 -11.88
C GLN A 64 -14.51 34.07 -11.41
N PRO A 65 -15.06 33.63 -10.27
CA PRO A 65 -16.22 34.27 -9.67
C PRO A 65 -15.84 35.48 -8.81
N GLU A 66 -16.75 36.44 -8.73
CA GLU A 66 -16.76 37.48 -7.72
C GLU A 66 -17.92 37.20 -6.76
N PHE A 67 -17.59 37.05 -5.48
CA PHE A 67 -18.57 36.88 -4.41
C PHE A 67 -18.85 38.22 -3.75
N ALA A 68 -20.12 38.53 -3.51
CA ALA A 68 -20.49 39.72 -2.77
C ALA A 68 -21.64 39.46 -1.80
N TYR A 69 -21.61 40.18 -0.69
CA TYR A 69 -22.73 40.27 0.23
C TYR A 69 -23.57 41.50 -0.13
N ALA A 70 -24.61 41.27 -0.92
CA ALA A 70 -25.28 42.33 -1.67
C ALA A 70 -26.29 43.09 -0.82
N HIS A 71 -26.53 44.36 -1.16
CA HIS A 71 -27.55 45.22 -0.56
C HIS A 71 -28.86 45.19 -1.35
N VAL A 72 -29.30 43.98 -1.69
CA VAL A 72 -30.56 43.69 -2.36
C VAL A 72 -31.05 42.36 -1.81
N GLY A 73 -32.25 42.31 -1.27
CA GLY A 73 -32.88 41.08 -0.77
C GLY A 73 -34.19 40.79 -1.50
N HIS A 74 -34.63 39.54 -1.48
CA HIS A 74 -36.01 39.17 -1.74
C HIS A 74 -36.87 39.58 -0.54
N THR A 75 -36.42 39.25 0.67
CA THR A 75 -36.89 39.89 1.90
C THR A 75 -35.74 40.64 2.57
N GLY A 76 -36.05 41.58 3.46
CA GLY A 76 -35.00 42.37 4.12
C GLY A 76 -34.22 43.28 3.16
N ARG A 77 -32.92 43.41 3.40
CA ARG A 77 -32.02 44.34 2.68
C ARG A 77 -30.82 43.62 2.06
N ARG A 78 -30.60 42.33 2.33
CA ARG A 78 -29.36 41.64 1.98
C ARG A 78 -29.62 40.30 1.31
N SER A 79 -28.63 39.85 0.55
CA SER A 79 -28.57 38.51 -0.06
C SER A 79 -27.11 38.15 -0.36
N VAL A 80 -26.86 36.91 -0.80
CA VAL A 80 -25.55 36.53 -1.33
C VAL A 80 -25.53 36.56 -2.85
N GLN A 81 -24.45 37.08 -3.42
CA GLN A 81 -24.26 37.24 -4.85
C GLN A 81 -23.06 36.43 -5.34
N ILE A 82 -23.18 35.92 -6.56
CA ILE A 82 -22.06 35.44 -7.37
C ILE A 82 -22.15 36.06 -8.75
N SER A 83 -21.06 36.64 -9.25
CA SER A 83 -20.95 37.16 -10.61
C SER A 83 -19.71 36.64 -11.31
N SER A 84 -19.76 36.52 -12.65
CA SER A 84 -18.57 36.28 -13.46
C SER A 84 -18.76 36.76 -14.89
N THR A 85 -17.74 37.41 -15.44
CA THR A 85 -17.70 37.84 -16.85
C THR A 85 -16.99 36.81 -17.74
N SER A 86 -16.02 36.08 -17.20
CA SER A 86 -15.21 35.07 -17.91
C SER A 86 -15.73 33.64 -17.77
N GLY A 87 -16.64 33.39 -16.81
CA GLY A 87 -17.22 32.09 -16.54
C GLY A 87 -16.80 31.58 -15.17
N ALA A 88 -17.73 30.98 -14.43
CA ALA A 88 -17.44 30.34 -13.15
C ALA A 88 -18.38 29.16 -12.83
N ASP A 89 -17.85 28.21 -12.06
CA ASP A 89 -18.61 27.20 -11.32
C ASP A 89 -18.23 27.33 -9.84
N ALA A 90 -19.11 27.95 -9.08
CA ALA A 90 -18.81 28.47 -7.74
C ALA A 90 -20.07 28.60 -6.89
N GLY A 91 -19.94 28.58 -5.57
CA GLY A 91 -21.09 28.61 -4.69
C GLY A 91 -20.83 29.20 -3.32
N TRP A 92 -21.88 29.79 -2.75
CA TRP A 92 -21.99 29.97 -1.30
C TRP A 92 -22.55 28.67 -0.72
N TYR A 93 -21.98 28.17 0.37
CA TYR A 93 -22.42 26.93 0.98
C TYR A 93 -22.48 26.98 2.49
N THR A 94 -23.31 26.11 3.04
CA THR A 94 -23.40 25.83 4.47
C THR A 94 -23.71 24.34 4.68
N ILE A 95 -23.40 23.83 5.87
CA ILE A 95 -23.65 22.44 6.27
C ILE A 95 -24.73 22.45 7.34
N VAL A 96 -25.80 21.71 7.10
CA VAL A 96 -26.99 21.69 7.96
C VAL A 96 -27.24 20.25 8.43
N PRO A 97 -27.39 20.00 9.74
CA PRO A 97 -27.77 18.67 10.23
C PRO A 97 -29.15 18.29 9.70
N VAL A 98 -29.33 17.04 9.31
CA VAL A 98 -30.62 16.48 8.90
C VAL A 98 -30.82 15.14 9.58
N GLU A 99 -32.07 14.70 9.65
CA GLU A 99 -32.37 13.34 10.07
C GLU A 99 -32.15 12.37 8.90
N PRO A 100 -31.41 11.27 9.07
CA PRO A 100 -31.33 10.21 8.07
C PRO A 100 -32.71 9.65 7.71
N PHE A 101 -32.84 9.12 6.50
CA PHE A 101 -34.04 8.48 5.95
C PHE A 101 -35.30 9.34 6.06
N SER A 102 -35.13 10.65 5.88
CA SER A 102 -36.18 11.63 6.01
C SER A 102 -36.33 12.42 4.73
N VAL A 103 -37.56 12.86 4.46
CA VAL A 103 -37.91 13.66 3.30
C VAL A 103 -37.86 15.12 3.67
N TYR A 104 -37.10 15.89 2.91
CA TYR A 104 -36.96 17.34 3.05
C TYR A 104 -37.29 18.06 1.75
N ARG A 105 -37.74 19.30 1.87
CA ARG A 105 -37.84 20.27 0.77
C ARG A 105 -36.77 21.33 0.98
N LEU A 106 -35.88 21.47 0.01
CA LEU A 106 -35.02 22.64 -0.10
C LEU A 106 -35.69 23.64 -1.03
N SER A 107 -35.85 24.88 -0.59
CA SER A 107 -36.36 25.98 -1.42
C SER A 107 -35.60 27.27 -1.15
N GLY A 108 -35.71 28.22 -2.06
CA GLY A 108 -35.13 29.55 -1.91
C GLY A 108 -35.43 30.42 -3.12
N TRP A 109 -34.99 31.67 -3.06
CA TRP A 109 -35.23 32.66 -4.10
C TRP A 109 -33.94 32.97 -4.85
N ILE A 110 -34.03 33.00 -6.17
CA ILE A 110 -32.91 33.33 -7.05
C ILE A 110 -33.32 34.49 -7.95
N LYS A 111 -32.50 35.54 -7.97
CA LYS A 111 -32.59 36.64 -8.95
C LYS A 111 -31.38 36.56 -9.87
N THR A 112 -31.58 36.83 -11.15
CA THR A 112 -30.48 36.75 -12.14
C THR A 112 -30.45 37.97 -13.03
N GLN A 113 -29.25 38.38 -13.42
CA GLN A 113 -29.02 39.41 -14.42
C GLN A 113 -28.05 38.87 -15.46
N ASN A 114 -28.53 38.77 -16.71
CA ASN A 114 -27.78 38.30 -17.87
C ASN A 114 -27.07 36.95 -17.66
N VAL A 115 -27.65 36.04 -16.86
CA VAL A 115 -27.02 34.74 -16.60
C VAL A 115 -27.04 33.89 -17.86
N ARG A 116 -25.87 33.47 -18.35
CA ARG A 116 -25.74 32.56 -19.49
C ARG A 116 -25.12 31.26 -19.00
N ALA A 117 -25.79 30.15 -19.28
CA ALA A 117 -25.40 28.84 -18.79
C ALA A 117 -24.00 28.41 -19.26
N GLY A 118 -23.58 28.80 -20.47
CA GLY A 118 -22.28 28.41 -21.02
C GLY A 118 -22.17 26.89 -21.15
N SER A 119 -21.14 26.32 -20.52
CA SER A 119 -20.98 24.86 -20.37
C SER A 119 -21.69 24.30 -19.14
N GLY A 120 -22.15 25.18 -18.24
CA GLY A 120 -22.92 24.85 -17.05
C GLY A 120 -24.43 24.91 -17.26
N ARG A 121 -25.15 25.15 -16.16
CA ARG A 121 -26.63 25.14 -16.10
C ARG A 121 -27.25 26.49 -15.74
N GLY A 122 -26.50 27.41 -15.12
CA GLY A 122 -26.98 28.70 -14.63
C GLY A 122 -26.96 28.78 -13.10
N ALA A 123 -27.93 29.48 -12.50
CA ALA A 123 -28.05 29.63 -11.06
C ALA A 123 -29.07 28.65 -10.47
N LEU A 124 -28.71 27.87 -9.44
CA LEU A 124 -29.59 26.89 -8.79
C LEU A 124 -29.19 26.65 -7.32
N PHE A 125 -30.01 25.90 -6.57
CA PHE A 125 -29.54 25.26 -5.35
C PHE A 125 -29.24 23.78 -5.59
N ASN A 126 -28.19 23.25 -4.96
CA ASN A 126 -27.91 21.82 -4.96
C ASN A 126 -27.43 21.33 -3.59
N LEU A 127 -27.45 20.01 -3.41
CA LEU A 127 -26.83 19.35 -2.28
C LEU A 127 -25.51 18.71 -2.73
N HIS A 128 -24.39 19.08 -2.11
CA HIS A 128 -23.09 18.55 -2.54
C HIS A 128 -22.94 17.05 -2.24
N ASN A 129 -23.37 16.61 -1.07
CA ASN A 129 -23.26 15.20 -0.67
C ASN A 129 -24.31 14.32 -1.35
N LEU A 130 -25.33 14.92 -1.97
CA LEU A 130 -26.39 14.26 -2.73
C LEU A 130 -26.46 14.87 -4.14
N GLN A 131 -25.39 14.69 -4.93
CA GLN A 131 -25.16 15.36 -6.22
C GLN A 131 -26.33 15.32 -7.23
N SER A 132 -27.22 14.32 -7.12
CA SER A 132 -28.42 14.23 -7.96
C SER A 132 -29.49 15.28 -7.61
N VAL A 133 -29.55 15.74 -6.36
CA VAL A 133 -30.54 16.67 -5.81
C VAL A 133 -30.18 18.11 -6.13
N LYS A 134 -31.07 18.77 -6.87
CA LYS A 134 -30.92 20.16 -7.32
C LYS A 134 -32.27 20.75 -7.71
N THR A 135 -32.39 22.06 -7.57
CA THR A 135 -33.53 22.80 -8.09
C THR A 135 -33.42 22.98 -9.61
N PRO A 136 -34.50 23.38 -10.31
CA PRO A 136 -34.40 23.93 -11.65
C PRO A 136 -33.40 25.10 -11.68
N ALA A 137 -32.62 25.20 -12.76
CA ALA A 137 -31.66 26.28 -12.95
C ALA A 137 -32.31 27.50 -13.58
N ILE A 138 -31.87 28.69 -13.16
CA ILE A 138 -32.32 29.98 -13.66
C ILE A 138 -31.24 30.58 -14.56
N VAL A 139 -31.67 31.01 -15.75
CA VAL A 139 -30.84 31.68 -16.77
C VAL A 139 -31.57 32.94 -17.27
N GLY A 140 -30.81 33.80 -17.93
CA GLY A 140 -31.24 35.10 -18.42
C GLY A 140 -31.33 36.15 -17.31
N THR A 141 -32.11 37.20 -17.57
CA THR A 141 -32.46 38.21 -16.57
C THR A 141 -33.84 37.89 -16.03
N ARG A 142 -33.93 37.58 -14.74
CA ARG A 142 -35.18 37.32 -14.05
C ARG A 142 -35.17 38.02 -12.71
N ASP A 143 -36.32 38.56 -12.34
CA ASP A 143 -36.52 38.99 -10.96
C ASP A 143 -36.59 37.76 -10.03
N TRP A 144 -36.66 38.00 -8.72
CA TRP A 144 -36.71 36.97 -7.70
C TRP A 144 -37.70 35.85 -8.07
N THR A 145 -37.14 34.66 -8.31
CA THR A 145 -37.86 33.47 -8.72
C THR A 145 -37.67 32.40 -7.64
N ARG A 146 -38.77 31.92 -7.07
CA ARG A 146 -38.71 30.81 -6.12
C ARG A 146 -38.43 29.51 -6.85
N VAL A 147 -37.47 28.74 -6.33
CA VAL A 147 -37.15 27.40 -6.81
C VAL A 147 -37.14 26.43 -5.63
N GLU A 148 -37.44 25.15 -5.90
CA GLU A 148 -37.45 24.12 -4.87
C GLU A 148 -37.13 22.73 -5.41
N VAL A 149 -36.75 21.83 -4.51
CA VAL A 149 -36.56 20.40 -4.76
C VAL A 149 -36.92 19.61 -3.50
N VAL A 150 -37.65 18.51 -3.68
CA VAL A 150 -37.92 17.54 -2.61
C VAL A 150 -36.94 16.37 -2.75
N PHE A 151 -36.38 15.92 -1.64
CA PHE A 151 -35.39 14.84 -1.61
C PHE A 151 -35.49 14.00 -0.34
N GLU A 152 -34.95 12.77 -0.39
CA GLU A 152 -34.75 11.90 0.76
C GLU A 152 -33.27 11.94 1.17
N THR A 153 -33.00 12.07 2.48
CA THR A 153 -31.65 12.20 3.03
C THR A 153 -30.83 10.92 2.96
N GLN A 154 -31.44 9.76 2.70
CA GLN A 154 -30.79 8.45 2.75
C GLN A 154 -30.05 8.27 4.09
N GLU A 155 -28.83 7.73 4.09
CA GLU A 155 -28.02 7.58 5.30
C GLU A 155 -27.34 8.87 5.80
N GLN A 156 -27.57 10.01 5.15
CA GLN A 156 -26.91 11.28 5.53
C GLN A 156 -27.53 11.86 6.80
N ASP A 157 -26.67 12.26 7.75
CA ASP A 157 -27.03 13.00 8.97
C ASP A 157 -26.76 14.51 8.86
N HIS A 158 -26.24 14.96 7.72
CA HIS A 158 -26.06 16.35 7.35
C HIS A 158 -26.15 16.52 5.83
N VAL A 159 -26.51 17.72 5.38
CA VAL A 159 -26.45 18.10 3.97
C VAL A 159 -25.64 19.38 3.80
N GLN A 160 -24.78 19.41 2.79
CA GLN A 160 -24.15 20.63 2.33
C GLN A 160 -25.06 21.29 1.28
N ILE A 161 -25.67 22.40 1.63
CA ILE A 161 -26.52 23.20 0.73
C ILE A 161 -25.63 24.22 0.03
N ASN A 162 -25.70 24.27 -1.29
CA ASN A 162 -25.03 25.31 -2.08
C ASN A 162 -26.04 26.22 -2.78
N CYS A 163 -25.81 27.51 -2.70
CA CYS A 163 -26.27 28.52 -3.67
C CYS A 163 -25.28 28.48 -4.85
N LEU A 164 -25.57 27.70 -5.89
CA LEU A 164 -24.62 27.35 -6.94
C LEU A 164 -24.81 28.19 -8.21
N PHE A 165 -23.74 28.86 -8.62
CA PHE A 165 -23.62 29.59 -9.89
C PHE A 165 -22.70 28.81 -10.83
N GLY A 166 -23.24 28.40 -11.98
CA GLY A 166 -22.59 27.43 -12.86
C GLY A 166 -23.42 26.15 -12.94
N GLY A 167 -23.01 25.12 -12.22
CA GLY A 167 -23.70 23.82 -12.21
C GLY A 167 -23.02 22.78 -13.07
N TRP A 168 -21.87 22.28 -12.59
CA TRP A 168 -21.00 21.30 -13.26
C TRP A 168 -20.46 21.82 -14.61
N GLY A 169 -20.18 23.12 -14.66
CA GLY A 169 -19.76 23.85 -15.86
C GLY A 169 -19.85 25.35 -15.61
N GLU A 170 -19.23 26.15 -16.48
CA GLU A 170 -19.04 27.57 -16.24
C GLU A 170 -20.19 28.40 -16.81
N SER A 171 -20.77 29.26 -15.96
CA SER A 171 -21.77 30.26 -16.35
C SER A 171 -21.24 31.69 -16.19
N THR A 172 -21.79 32.62 -16.97
CA THR A 172 -21.49 34.07 -16.87
C THR A 172 -22.74 34.86 -16.48
N GLY A 173 -22.57 36.11 -16.06
CA GLY A 173 -23.64 36.98 -15.55
C GLY A 173 -23.60 37.12 -14.02
N THR A 174 -24.72 37.52 -13.42
CA THR A 174 -24.83 37.72 -11.97
C THR A 174 -26.06 37.02 -11.43
N ALA A 175 -25.92 36.31 -10.31
CA ALA A 175 -27.02 35.71 -9.58
C ALA A 175 -26.99 36.13 -8.09
N TRP A 176 -28.17 36.38 -7.55
CA TRP A 176 -28.40 36.59 -6.12
C TRP A 176 -29.28 35.48 -5.57
N TYR A 177 -29.00 35.05 -4.34
CA TYR A 177 -29.70 33.98 -3.64
C TYR A 177 -30.16 34.49 -2.30
N ASP A 178 -31.41 34.21 -1.95
CA ASP A 178 -32.00 34.68 -0.70
C ASP A 178 -33.06 33.70 -0.16
N ASP A 179 -33.40 33.85 1.11
CA ASP A 179 -34.46 33.13 1.82
C ASP A 179 -34.40 31.62 1.63
N VAL A 180 -33.23 31.03 1.91
CA VAL A 180 -33.02 29.58 1.80
C VAL A 180 -33.79 28.89 2.92
N LEU A 181 -34.60 27.90 2.58
CA LEU A 181 -35.41 27.14 3.52
C LEU A 181 -35.22 25.65 3.32
N LEU A 182 -34.92 24.95 4.40
CA LEU A 182 -34.92 23.49 4.47
C LEU A 182 -36.06 23.04 5.39
N GLU A 183 -37.10 22.48 4.80
CA GLU A 183 -38.31 22.05 5.51
C GLU A 183 -38.37 20.52 5.56
N ARG A 184 -38.53 19.94 6.76
CA ARG A 184 -38.77 18.51 6.91
C ARG A 184 -40.22 18.20 6.56
N LEU A 185 -40.44 17.40 5.52
CA LEU A 185 -41.78 16.98 5.09
C LEU A 185 -42.24 15.70 5.79
N GLY A 186 -41.30 14.91 6.29
CA GLY A 186 -41.58 13.71 7.07
C GLY A 186 -40.31 12.90 7.31
N ALA A 187 -40.37 11.95 8.22
CA ALA A 187 -39.39 10.89 8.30
C ALA A 187 -40.01 9.57 7.87
N ARG A 188 -39.22 8.76 7.19
CA ARG A 188 -39.54 7.34 7.10
C ARG A 188 -39.29 6.75 8.48
N GLU A 189 -40.32 6.21 9.10
CA GLU A 189 -40.16 5.44 10.33
C GLU A 189 -39.38 4.15 9.99
N TRP A 190 -38.06 4.17 10.21
CA TRP A 190 -37.22 3.00 9.99
C TRP A 190 -37.03 2.26 11.31
N LYS A 191 -37.67 1.09 11.41
CA LYS A 191 -37.44 0.11 12.50
C LYS A 191 -36.61 -1.04 11.94
N PRO A 192 -35.28 -0.88 11.73
CA PRO A 192 -34.44 -1.97 11.23
C PRO A 192 -34.55 -3.13 12.20
N LYS A 193 -34.79 -4.33 11.66
CA LYS A 193 -34.79 -5.57 12.42
C LYS A 193 -33.80 -6.52 11.76
N ILE A 194 -32.82 -6.96 12.53
CA ILE A 194 -31.95 -8.08 12.15
C ILE A 194 -32.53 -9.32 12.81
N ALA A 195 -32.91 -10.31 12.01
CA ALA A 195 -33.31 -11.62 12.47
C ALA A 195 -32.25 -12.63 12.07
N VAL A 196 -31.69 -13.37 13.04
CA VAL A 196 -30.81 -14.50 12.80
C VAL A 196 -31.63 -15.77 12.92
N ASP A 197 -31.85 -16.46 11.81
CA ASP A 197 -32.59 -17.73 11.79
C ASP A 197 -31.66 -18.88 12.17
N VAL A 198 -31.60 -19.20 13.47
CA VAL A 198 -30.78 -20.30 13.99
C VAL A 198 -31.34 -21.69 13.66
N SER A 199 -32.55 -21.78 13.08
CA SER A 199 -33.15 -23.06 12.67
C SER A 199 -32.70 -23.48 11.27
N LYS A 200 -32.17 -22.56 10.46
CA LYS A 200 -31.72 -22.82 9.10
C LYS A 200 -30.20 -22.85 9.02
N LYS A 201 -29.65 -24.03 8.78
CA LYS A 201 -28.22 -24.19 8.47
C LYS A 201 -27.97 -23.94 6.97
N GLY A 202 -27.19 -22.92 6.66
CA GLY A 202 -26.69 -22.68 5.30
C GLY A 202 -25.55 -23.64 4.90
N PRO A 203 -25.08 -23.57 3.63
CA PRO A 203 -23.86 -24.29 3.23
C PRO A 203 -22.67 -23.83 4.09
N PRO A 204 -21.70 -24.73 4.38
CA PRO A 204 -20.48 -24.34 5.08
C PRO A 204 -19.78 -23.18 4.36
N ILE A 205 -19.32 -22.19 5.11
CA ILE A 205 -18.46 -21.14 4.56
C ILE A 205 -17.14 -21.80 4.18
N SER A 206 -16.71 -21.62 2.93
CA SER A 206 -15.42 -22.13 2.47
C SER A 206 -14.30 -21.54 3.33
N LYS A 207 -13.38 -22.40 3.80
CA LYS A 207 -12.20 -21.92 4.54
C LYS A 207 -11.38 -20.91 3.72
N TYR A 208 -11.39 -21.04 2.38
CA TYR A 208 -10.63 -20.18 1.47
C TYR A 208 -11.22 -18.79 1.22
N ILE A 209 -12.31 -18.42 1.91
CA ILE A 209 -12.91 -17.08 1.74
C ILE A 209 -11.98 -15.96 2.23
N TYR A 210 -11.10 -16.25 3.19
CA TYR A 210 -10.11 -15.32 3.73
C TYR A 210 -8.70 -15.80 3.42
N GLY A 211 -8.23 -15.54 2.20
CA GLY A 211 -6.86 -15.84 1.78
C GLY A 211 -5.91 -14.65 1.90
N GLN A 212 -4.62 -14.90 1.65
CA GLN A 212 -3.60 -13.87 1.58
C GLN A 212 -2.96 -13.78 0.20
N PHE A 213 -2.44 -12.61 -0.10
CA PHE A 213 -1.79 -12.28 -1.36
C PHE A 213 -0.40 -11.74 -1.07
N ILE A 214 0.62 -12.32 -1.69
CA ILE A 214 2.01 -11.87 -1.57
C ILE A 214 2.67 -11.78 -2.94
N GLU A 215 3.52 -10.79 -3.11
CA GLU A 215 4.37 -10.61 -4.28
C GLU A 215 5.67 -9.90 -3.88
N HIS A 216 6.64 -9.86 -4.78
CA HIS A 216 7.93 -9.21 -4.58
C HIS A 216 7.80 -7.68 -4.71
N LEU A 217 6.97 -7.10 -3.84
CA LEU A 217 6.65 -5.68 -3.74
C LEU A 217 7.08 -5.14 -2.38
N GLY A 218 7.80 -4.02 -2.40
CA GLY A 218 8.25 -3.33 -1.19
C GLY A 218 9.03 -4.28 -0.27
N ARG A 219 8.57 -4.41 0.97
CA ARG A 219 9.18 -5.27 2.00
C ARG A 219 8.35 -6.54 2.29
N CYS A 220 7.46 -6.93 1.39
CA CYS A 220 6.61 -8.11 1.61
C CYS A 220 7.46 -9.39 1.72
N ILE A 221 8.28 -9.68 0.70
CA ILE A 221 9.21 -10.80 0.70
C ILE A 221 10.56 -10.38 1.32
N TYR A 222 11.33 -9.54 0.62
CA TYR A 222 12.66 -9.13 1.07
C TYR A 222 12.61 -8.05 2.16
N GLY A 223 13.20 -8.35 3.32
CA GLY A 223 13.07 -7.55 4.53
C GLY A 223 11.81 -7.85 5.36
N GLY A 224 10.92 -8.71 4.86
CA GLY A 224 9.67 -9.13 5.51
C GLY A 224 9.64 -10.62 5.83
N ILE A 225 9.17 -11.44 4.89
CA ILE A 225 9.11 -12.90 5.04
C ILE A 225 10.51 -13.51 4.99
N TRP A 226 11.35 -13.08 4.04
CA TRP A 226 12.70 -13.59 3.84
C TRP A 226 13.71 -12.90 4.76
N ALA A 227 14.62 -13.67 5.36
CA ALA A 227 15.51 -13.22 6.43
C ALA A 227 16.85 -12.63 5.95
N GLU A 228 17.12 -12.65 4.66
CA GLU A 228 18.31 -11.97 4.10
C GLU A 228 18.30 -10.50 4.50
N MET A 229 19.40 -10.07 5.11
CA MET A 229 19.59 -8.70 5.57
C MET A 229 20.30 -7.83 4.54
N LEU A 230 21.08 -8.44 3.64
CA LEU A 230 21.86 -7.71 2.66
C LEU A 230 21.05 -7.42 1.39
N GLU A 231 21.01 -6.14 1.04
CA GLU A 231 20.57 -5.68 -0.27
C GLU A 231 21.63 -5.95 -1.32
N ASP A 232 21.19 -6.11 -2.57
CA ASP A 232 22.07 -6.32 -3.73
C ASP A 232 23.21 -7.34 -3.48
N ARG A 233 22.89 -8.43 -2.77
CA ARG A 233 23.88 -9.40 -2.28
C ARG A 233 24.60 -10.22 -3.37
N LYS A 234 24.14 -10.06 -4.62
CA LYS A 234 24.68 -10.66 -5.86
C LYS A 234 25.29 -9.60 -6.80
N PHE A 235 25.46 -8.37 -6.33
CA PHE A 235 26.09 -7.27 -7.06
C PHE A 235 25.47 -7.04 -8.46
N TYR A 236 24.15 -6.92 -8.52
CA TYR A 236 23.44 -6.50 -9.74
C TYR A 236 23.81 -5.08 -10.13
N PHE A 237 23.89 -4.17 -9.15
CA PHE A 237 24.34 -2.81 -9.41
C PHE A 237 25.88 -2.75 -9.33
N PRO A 238 26.52 -2.07 -10.29
CA PRO A 238 27.96 -1.85 -10.21
C PRO A 238 28.29 -1.00 -8.98
N ILE A 239 29.32 -1.41 -8.25
CA ILE A 239 29.89 -0.61 -7.17
C ILE A 239 30.67 0.54 -7.81
N THR A 240 30.35 1.79 -7.45
CA THR A 240 31.01 2.98 -8.01
C THR A 240 31.54 3.89 -6.90
N PRO A 241 32.48 4.80 -7.21
CA PRO A 241 32.97 5.77 -6.24
C PRO A 241 31.90 6.69 -5.67
N LYS A 242 30.83 6.95 -6.42
CA LYS A 242 29.69 7.74 -5.95
C LYS A 242 28.74 6.83 -5.16
N TYR A 243 28.81 6.92 -3.84
CA TYR A 243 27.87 6.25 -2.96
C TYR A 243 26.56 7.03 -2.86
N ASP A 244 25.57 6.60 -3.63
CA ASP A 244 24.20 7.14 -3.60
C ASP A 244 23.14 6.06 -3.91
N PRO A 245 22.95 5.08 -3.00
CA PRO A 245 22.17 3.88 -3.32
C PRO A 245 20.66 4.10 -3.37
N TYR A 246 20.15 5.16 -2.74
CA TYR A 246 18.72 5.33 -2.49
C TYR A 246 18.05 6.29 -3.47
N ARG A 247 16.83 5.95 -3.89
CA ARG A 247 16.02 6.79 -4.78
C ARG A 247 14.66 7.13 -4.18
N ALA A 248 14.18 8.32 -4.50
CA ALA A 248 12.79 8.69 -4.28
C ALA A 248 11.89 7.99 -5.31
N THR A 249 10.65 7.73 -4.93
CA THR A 249 9.57 7.28 -5.80
C THR A 249 8.40 8.25 -5.73
N ARG A 250 7.37 8.08 -6.58
CA ARG A 250 6.14 8.89 -6.51
C ARG A 250 5.48 8.89 -5.14
N HIS A 251 5.69 7.83 -4.35
CA HIS A 251 5.01 7.61 -3.07
C HIS A 251 5.95 7.61 -1.87
N GLN A 252 7.27 7.77 -2.08
CA GLN A 252 8.24 7.66 -1.00
C GLN A 252 9.44 8.58 -1.22
N SER A 253 9.75 9.40 -0.21
CA SER A 253 10.97 10.19 -0.17
C SER A 253 12.20 9.29 -0.09
N LYS A 254 13.34 9.80 -0.57
CA LYS A 254 14.65 9.17 -0.42
C LYS A 254 15.09 9.07 1.05
N ASP A 255 14.60 9.95 1.91
CA ASP A 255 14.92 9.98 3.34
C ASP A 255 13.92 9.19 4.20
N ALA A 256 13.03 8.42 3.57
CA ALA A 256 12.10 7.57 4.31
C ALA A 256 12.87 6.47 5.08
N PRO A 257 12.33 5.94 6.20
CA PRO A 257 13.00 4.90 7.00
C PRO A 257 13.36 3.62 6.25
N PHE A 258 12.70 3.34 5.13
CA PHE A 258 12.95 2.17 4.28
C PHE A 258 13.02 2.60 2.82
N PRO A 259 14.11 3.27 2.40
CA PRO A 259 14.21 3.81 1.06
C PRO A 259 14.41 2.70 0.04
N VAL A 260 14.03 3.01 -1.20
CA VAL A 260 14.20 2.09 -2.32
C VAL A 260 15.64 2.13 -2.81
N VAL A 261 16.26 0.96 -2.96
CA VAL A 261 17.57 0.80 -3.59
C VAL A 261 17.43 1.02 -5.11
N GLY A 262 18.17 1.99 -5.63
CA GLY A 262 18.25 2.37 -7.05
C GLY A 262 19.66 2.33 -7.63
N ALA A 263 20.69 2.18 -6.79
CA ALA A 263 22.09 1.96 -7.16
C ALA A 263 22.75 1.07 -6.08
N SER A 264 24.03 0.71 -6.28
CA SER A 264 24.68 -0.27 -5.39
C SER A 264 24.69 0.20 -3.93
N PRO A 265 24.14 -0.59 -2.99
CA PRO A 265 24.19 -0.32 -1.55
C PRO A 265 25.57 -0.61 -0.94
N TRP A 266 26.53 -1.07 -1.74
CA TRP A 266 27.90 -1.30 -1.32
C TRP A 266 28.74 -0.05 -1.51
N GLN A 267 29.32 0.45 -0.42
CA GLN A 267 30.25 1.58 -0.41
C GLN A 267 31.70 1.08 -0.44
N ILE A 268 32.54 1.67 -1.29
CA ILE A 268 33.98 1.42 -1.31
C ILE A 268 34.63 1.91 -0.02
N ILE A 269 35.54 1.11 0.54
CA ILE A 269 36.48 1.47 1.60
C ILE A 269 37.88 1.48 0.99
N GLY A 270 38.47 2.67 0.89
CA GLY A 270 39.78 2.87 0.25
C GLY A 270 39.68 3.73 -1.01
N PRO A 271 40.73 3.74 -1.86
CA PRO A 271 40.76 4.51 -3.08
C PRO A 271 39.63 4.12 -4.05
N PRO A 272 39.01 5.06 -4.78
CA PRO A 272 37.95 4.80 -5.76
C PRO A 272 38.22 3.67 -6.76
N GLU A 273 39.46 3.54 -7.21
CA GLU A 273 39.96 2.57 -8.18
C GLU A 273 40.22 1.17 -7.58
N SER A 274 40.13 1.04 -6.26
CA SER A 274 40.38 -0.22 -5.56
C SER A 274 39.31 -1.28 -5.79
N VAL A 275 38.13 -0.91 -6.30
CA VAL A 275 37.05 -1.82 -6.62
C VAL A 275 36.71 -1.69 -8.10
N THR A 276 36.81 -2.80 -8.84
CA THR A 276 36.41 -2.88 -10.25
C THR A 276 35.35 -3.95 -10.45
N MET A 277 34.36 -3.66 -11.30
CA MET A 277 33.33 -4.65 -11.66
C MET A 277 33.81 -5.42 -12.89
N VAL A 278 34.02 -6.73 -12.75
CA VAL A 278 34.58 -7.60 -13.78
C VAL A 278 33.50 -8.50 -14.35
N ARG A 279 33.41 -8.59 -15.68
CA ARG A 279 32.40 -9.40 -16.39
C ARG A 279 32.90 -10.81 -16.64
N GLU A 280 34.18 -10.93 -16.96
CA GLU A 280 34.87 -12.19 -17.19
C GLU A 280 34.90 -13.01 -15.90
N ASP A 281 34.46 -14.27 -15.95
CA ASP A 281 34.42 -15.17 -14.79
C ASP A 281 33.63 -14.59 -13.60
N SER A 282 32.55 -13.86 -13.91
CA SER A 282 31.54 -13.43 -12.96
C SER A 282 30.95 -14.63 -12.22
N PHE A 283 30.75 -14.51 -10.91
CA PHE A 283 30.16 -15.59 -10.12
C PHE A 283 28.68 -15.84 -10.48
N VAL A 284 27.91 -14.76 -10.63
CA VAL A 284 26.49 -14.78 -11.00
C VAL A 284 26.10 -13.39 -11.51
N GLY A 285 25.15 -13.30 -12.43
CA GLY A 285 24.77 -12.03 -13.05
C GLY A 285 25.82 -11.49 -14.02
N GLU A 286 25.71 -10.21 -14.37
CA GLU A 286 26.53 -9.61 -15.44
C GLU A 286 27.98 -9.33 -15.03
N HIS A 287 28.25 -9.18 -13.74
CA HIS A 287 29.57 -8.83 -13.22
C HIS A 287 29.75 -9.21 -11.75
N THR A 288 30.99 -9.18 -11.29
CA THR A 288 31.38 -9.44 -9.90
C THR A 288 32.42 -8.40 -9.46
N PRO A 289 32.42 -7.92 -8.20
CA PRO A 289 33.45 -7.00 -7.73
C PRO A 289 34.80 -7.71 -7.54
N ARG A 290 35.86 -7.08 -8.05
CA ARG A 290 37.26 -7.36 -7.73
C ARG A 290 37.77 -6.24 -6.83
N ILE A 291 38.21 -6.59 -5.63
CA ILE A 291 38.69 -5.66 -4.62
C ILE A 291 40.22 -5.80 -4.50
N ALA A 292 40.93 -4.68 -4.58
CA ALA A 292 42.37 -4.61 -4.41
C ALA A 292 42.80 -4.88 -2.95
N ALA A 293 44.01 -5.41 -2.77
CA ALA A 293 44.57 -5.61 -1.44
C ALA A 293 44.68 -4.27 -0.67
N GLY A 294 44.33 -4.28 0.61
CA GLY A 294 44.32 -3.10 1.48
C GLY A 294 43.03 -2.26 1.40
N SER A 295 42.03 -2.71 0.63
CA SER A 295 40.75 -2.01 0.45
C SER A 295 39.57 -2.94 0.75
N GLY A 296 38.35 -2.42 0.67
CA GLY A 296 37.15 -3.16 1.00
C GLY A 296 35.87 -2.56 0.45
N ILE A 297 34.76 -3.18 0.81
CA ILE A 297 33.40 -2.67 0.60
C ILE A 297 32.59 -2.83 1.87
N ARG A 298 31.55 -2.01 2.05
CA ARG A 298 30.59 -2.14 3.16
C ARG A 298 29.16 -1.87 2.78
N GLN A 299 28.24 -2.49 3.50
CA GLN A 299 26.82 -2.15 3.47
C GLN A 299 26.39 -1.63 4.84
N LYS A 300 25.54 -0.59 4.86
CA LYS A 300 25.11 0.12 6.06
C LYS A 300 23.66 -0.18 6.42
N ASP A 301 23.20 0.42 7.52
CA ASP A 301 21.80 0.44 7.96
C ASP A 301 21.24 -0.97 8.29
N LEU A 302 22.10 -1.81 8.87
CA LEU A 302 21.74 -3.15 9.34
C LEU A 302 21.22 -3.11 10.79
N GLY A 303 20.02 -3.66 10.99
CA GLY A 303 19.42 -3.86 12.31
C GLY A 303 20.02 -5.07 13.04
N LEU A 304 20.76 -4.81 14.10
CA LEU A 304 21.35 -5.81 14.98
C LEU A 304 20.71 -5.79 16.37
N VAL A 305 20.55 -6.96 16.98
CA VAL A 305 19.96 -7.14 18.31
C VAL A 305 21.02 -7.72 19.23
N LYS A 306 21.25 -7.07 20.37
CA LYS A 306 22.18 -7.53 21.40
C LYS A 306 21.88 -8.98 21.80
N GLY A 307 22.92 -9.81 21.86
CA GLY A 307 22.86 -11.22 22.23
C GLY A 307 22.39 -12.14 21.12
N LYS A 308 22.03 -11.62 19.93
CA LYS A 308 21.58 -12.43 18.80
C LYS A 308 22.76 -12.88 17.95
N ASP A 309 22.70 -14.14 17.52
CA ASP A 309 23.64 -14.70 16.55
C ASP A 309 23.16 -14.39 15.11
N TYR A 310 24.11 -14.12 14.24
CA TYR A 310 23.91 -13.92 12.81
C TYR A 310 24.82 -14.88 12.04
N VAL A 311 24.27 -15.51 11.02
CA VAL A 311 24.98 -16.50 10.19
C VAL A 311 24.88 -16.12 8.74
N GLY A 312 25.83 -16.58 7.95
CA GLY A 312 25.86 -16.26 6.54
C GLY A 312 26.96 -17.00 5.82
N SER A 313 27.24 -16.54 4.61
CA SER A 313 28.32 -17.08 3.80
C SER A 313 28.79 -16.07 2.78
N ILE A 314 30.03 -16.22 2.33
CA ILE A 314 30.62 -15.40 1.28
C ILE A 314 31.35 -16.29 0.28
N TRP A 315 31.15 -16.03 -1.01
CA TRP A 315 31.92 -16.65 -2.08
C TRP A 315 33.11 -15.79 -2.44
N LEU A 316 34.31 -16.38 -2.39
CA LEU A 316 35.57 -15.67 -2.62
C LEU A 316 36.46 -16.43 -3.60
N LYS A 317 37.19 -15.68 -4.42
CA LYS A 317 38.23 -16.17 -5.33
C LYS A 317 39.37 -15.15 -5.35
N ALA A 318 40.60 -15.56 -5.04
CA ALA A 318 41.76 -14.69 -5.19
C ALA A 318 41.98 -14.39 -6.68
N ALA A 319 42.32 -13.14 -6.99
CA ALA A 319 42.58 -12.75 -8.37
C ALA A 319 43.88 -13.34 -8.89
N GLU A 320 44.91 -13.33 -8.04
CA GLU A 320 46.23 -13.89 -8.30
C GLU A 320 46.78 -14.47 -7.00
N GLY A 321 47.48 -15.61 -7.09
CA GLY A 321 48.10 -16.26 -5.94
C GLY A 321 47.10 -16.58 -4.82
N ALA A 322 47.27 -15.92 -3.68
CA ALA A 322 46.40 -16.05 -2.51
C ALA A 322 45.98 -14.67 -1.99
N ALA A 323 44.79 -14.62 -1.40
CA ALA A 323 44.28 -13.45 -0.69
C ALA A 323 43.82 -13.83 0.73
N SER A 324 43.67 -12.83 1.60
CA SER A 324 43.03 -12.99 2.90
C SER A 324 41.91 -11.97 3.02
N VAL A 325 40.76 -12.40 3.52
CA VAL A 325 39.56 -11.56 3.63
C VAL A 325 39.12 -11.49 5.09
N THR A 326 38.91 -10.30 5.61
CA THR A 326 38.31 -10.08 6.93
C THR A 326 36.91 -9.53 6.74
N VAL A 327 35.91 -10.22 7.29
CA VAL A 327 34.53 -9.75 7.31
C VAL A 327 34.20 -9.25 8.69
N ARG A 328 33.73 -8.00 8.79
CA ARG A 328 33.42 -7.32 10.05
C ARG A 328 31.94 -7.02 10.13
N LEU A 329 31.33 -7.25 11.29
CA LEU A 329 29.97 -6.81 11.58
C LEU A 329 30.01 -5.90 12.80
N THR A 330 29.30 -4.77 12.73
CA THR A 330 29.28 -3.78 13.82
C THR A 330 28.93 -4.41 15.16
N GLY A 331 29.83 -4.31 16.13
CA GLY A 331 29.61 -4.85 17.46
C GLY A 331 29.65 -6.38 17.53
N ALA A 332 30.38 -7.05 16.64
CA ALA A 332 30.68 -8.47 16.72
C ALA A 332 32.19 -8.72 16.53
N GLU A 333 32.64 -9.94 16.78
CA GLU A 333 34.01 -10.37 16.48
C GLU A 333 34.21 -10.52 14.96
N ASP A 334 35.39 -10.13 14.48
CA ASP A 334 35.77 -10.21 13.06
C ASP A 334 35.94 -11.67 12.62
N VAL A 335 35.53 -11.98 11.39
CA VAL A 335 35.76 -13.30 10.77
C VAL A 335 36.91 -13.19 9.77
N LEU A 336 38.05 -13.80 10.10
CA LEU A 336 39.20 -13.90 9.21
C LEU A 336 39.12 -15.17 8.34
N ILE A 337 39.20 -14.98 7.02
CA ILE A 337 39.29 -16.04 6.03
C ILE A 337 40.70 -15.97 5.40
N PRO A 338 41.66 -16.76 5.93
CA PRO A 338 42.99 -16.81 5.36
C PRO A 338 43.02 -17.69 4.11
N ASN A 339 44.01 -17.46 3.24
CA ASN A 339 44.34 -18.36 2.12
C ASN A 339 43.20 -18.60 1.11
N VAL A 340 42.50 -17.54 0.71
CA VAL A 340 41.57 -17.61 -0.42
C VAL A 340 42.37 -17.98 -1.68
N GLY A 341 41.97 -19.05 -2.35
CA GLY A 341 42.64 -19.56 -3.56
C GLY A 341 42.03 -19.08 -4.88
N SER A 342 42.53 -19.63 -5.98
CA SER A 342 42.19 -19.21 -7.36
C SER A 342 40.84 -19.68 -7.90
N GLN A 343 40.03 -20.38 -7.10
CA GLN A 343 38.70 -20.85 -7.48
C GLN A 343 37.65 -20.32 -6.51
N TYR A 344 36.45 -20.02 -7.01
CA TYR A 344 35.35 -19.62 -6.13
C TYR A 344 35.05 -20.70 -5.11
N ARG A 345 35.14 -20.32 -3.84
CA ARG A 345 34.77 -21.18 -2.70
C ARG A 345 33.86 -20.42 -1.76
N LYS A 346 32.94 -21.16 -1.16
CA LYS A 346 32.02 -20.66 -0.15
C LYS A 346 32.67 -20.76 1.23
N TYR A 347 32.64 -19.66 1.97
CA TYR A 347 33.13 -19.59 3.34
C TYR A 347 31.97 -19.22 4.25
N SER A 348 31.89 -19.87 5.41
CA SER A 348 30.82 -19.61 6.39
C SER A 348 31.15 -18.38 7.23
N LEU A 349 30.13 -17.59 7.55
CA LEU A 349 30.22 -16.44 8.43
C LEU A 349 29.36 -16.70 9.66
N LYS A 350 29.88 -16.34 10.84
CA LYS A 350 29.13 -16.36 12.09
C LYS A 350 29.54 -15.17 12.94
N PHE A 351 28.55 -14.45 13.45
CA PHE A 351 28.73 -13.28 14.29
C PHE A 351 27.83 -13.38 15.51
N HIS A 352 28.34 -12.93 16.66
CA HIS A 352 27.54 -12.73 17.87
C HIS A 352 27.45 -11.23 18.16
N ALA A 353 26.24 -10.66 18.10
CA ALA A 353 26.05 -9.22 18.29
C ALA A 353 26.13 -8.85 19.78
N THR A 354 27.10 -8.01 20.14
CA THR A 354 27.33 -7.55 21.53
C THR A 354 26.48 -6.34 21.91
N ARG A 355 25.84 -5.68 20.95
CA ARG A 355 24.98 -4.50 21.13
C ARG A 355 23.84 -4.47 20.12
N SER A 356 22.75 -3.77 20.46
CA SER A 356 21.69 -3.46 19.51
C SER A 356 22.02 -2.19 18.74
N THR A 357 21.66 -2.12 17.46
CA THR A 357 21.80 -0.93 16.61
C THR A 357 20.93 -1.07 15.37
N ASP A 358 20.36 0.02 14.86
CA ASP A 358 19.72 0.12 13.54
C ASP A 358 20.69 0.63 12.46
N ARG A 359 21.86 1.11 12.89
CA ARG A 359 22.94 1.66 12.04
C ARG A 359 24.15 0.74 11.94
N GLY A 360 23.93 -0.57 11.96
CA GLY A 360 25.00 -1.55 11.80
C GLY A 360 25.58 -1.54 10.39
N GLU A 361 26.86 -1.90 10.27
CA GLU A 361 27.56 -2.07 9.01
C GLU A 361 28.17 -3.48 8.93
N LEU A 362 28.12 -4.09 7.74
CA LEU A 362 28.91 -5.26 7.36
C LEU A 362 30.02 -4.80 6.40
N GLU A 363 31.28 -5.04 6.76
CA GLU A 363 32.44 -4.71 5.94
C GLU A 363 33.15 -5.97 5.44
N ILE A 364 33.65 -5.93 4.20
CA ILE A 364 34.49 -6.96 3.59
C ILE A 364 35.81 -6.30 3.21
N HIS A 365 36.88 -6.61 3.94
CA HIS A 365 38.22 -6.09 3.69
C HIS A 365 39.13 -7.16 3.11
N VAL A 366 39.88 -6.80 2.08
CA VAL A 366 40.78 -7.68 1.36
C VAL A 366 42.23 -7.30 1.66
N SER A 367 43.08 -8.30 1.88
CA SER A 367 44.50 -8.15 2.19
C SER A 367 45.31 -9.30 1.57
N GLY A 368 46.64 -9.18 1.52
CA GLY A 368 47.54 -10.20 0.97
C GLY A 368 47.52 -10.37 -0.57
N GLY A 369 46.39 -10.06 -1.22
CA GLY A 369 46.21 -10.09 -2.67
C GLY A 369 44.82 -9.59 -3.04
N ALA A 370 44.60 -9.22 -4.31
CA ALA A 370 43.27 -8.82 -4.75
C ALA A 370 42.30 -10.02 -4.75
N CYS A 371 41.01 -9.78 -4.50
CA CYS A 371 40.01 -10.83 -4.36
C CYS A 371 38.71 -10.46 -5.07
N PHE A 372 38.14 -11.43 -5.78
CA PHE A 372 36.77 -11.38 -6.26
C PHE A 372 35.81 -11.81 -5.17
N VAL A 373 34.67 -11.11 -5.06
CA VAL A 373 33.57 -11.47 -4.17
C VAL A 373 32.37 -11.85 -5.02
N GLY A 374 31.88 -13.08 -4.87
CA GLY A 374 30.76 -13.64 -5.63
C GLY A 374 29.41 -13.24 -5.03
N THR A 375 28.80 -14.11 -4.23
CA THR A 375 27.62 -13.77 -3.44
C THR A 375 27.97 -13.73 -1.95
N VAL A 376 27.38 -12.80 -1.22
CA VAL A 376 27.46 -12.70 0.24
C VAL A 376 26.06 -12.87 0.85
N SER A 377 25.92 -13.32 2.08
CA SER A 377 24.64 -13.48 2.78
C SER A 377 24.84 -13.19 4.25
N LEU A 378 23.84 -12.58 4.88
CA LEU A 378 23.75 -12.40 6.33
C LEU A 378 22.29 -12.55 6.75
N MET A 379 22.03 -13.47 7.68
CA MET A 379 20.72 -13.72 8.24
C MET A 379 20.80 -13.86 9.76
N PRO A 380 19.75 -13.51 10.50
CA PRO A 380 19.60 -13.94 11.89
C PRO A 380 19.70 -15.48 12.00
N ALA A 381 20.45 -15.99 12.97
CA ALA A 381 20.71 -17.43 13.10
C ALA A 381 19.45 -18.25 13.45
N ASP A 382 18.41 -17.59 13.96
CA ASP A 382 17.10 -18.18 14.28
C ASP A 382 16.14 -18.21 13.08
N ASN A 383 16.59 -17.84 11.87
CA ASN A 383 15.78 -18.00 10.66
C ASN A 383 15.34 -19.47 10.49
N VAL A 384 14.15 -19.67 9.92
CA VAL A 384 13.58 -21.00 9.66
C VAL A 384 13.51 -21.17 8.15
N GLU A 385 14.35 -22.05 7.60
CA GLU A 385 14.48 -22.28 6.15
C GLU A 385 14.72 -20.98 5.33
N GLY A 386 15.40 -20.00 5.92
CA GLY A 386 15.66 -18.69 5.32
C GLY A 386 14.56 -17.65 5.58
N MET A 387 13.43 -18.01 6.18
CA MET A 387 12.38 -17.08 6.56
C MET A 387 12.60 -16.49 7.96
N ARG A 388 12.09 -15.28 8.18
CA ARG A 388 12.12 -14.58 9.46
C ARG A 388 11.20 -15.26 10.48
N ALA A 389 11.76 -15.73 11.59
CA ALA A 389 11.02 -16.47 12.61
C ALA A 389 9.90 -15.66 13.28
N ASP A 390 10.13 -14.37 13.53
CA ASP A 390 9.13 -13.46 14.09
C ASP A 390 7.96 -13.22 13.14
N THR A 391 8.26 -12.97 11.85
CA THR A 391 7.25 -12.84 10.79
C THR A 391 6.45 -14.13 10.63
N LEU A 392 7.10 -15.29 10.56
CA LEU A 392 6.42 -16.59 10.46
C LEU A 392 5.45 -16.83 11.61
N ARG A 393 5.83 -16.48 12.85
CA ARG A 393 4.94 -16.61 14.01
C ARG A 393 3.66 -15.79 13.83
N LEU A 394 3.78 -14.54 13.40
CA LEU A 394 2.61 -13.68 13.15
C LEU A 394 1.74 -14.21 12.00
N LEU A 395 2.35 -14.75 10.94
CA LEU A 395 1.62 -15.33 9.81
C LEU A 395 0.91 -16.64 10.19
N ARG A 396 1.47 -17.43 11.11
CA ARG A 396 0.76 -18.57 11.73
C ARG A 396 -0.43 -18.13 12.57
N GLU A 397 -0.29 -17.06 13.35
CA GLU A 397 -1.39 -16.49 14.14
C GLU A 397 -2.51 -15.94 13.25
N LEU A 398 -2.17 -15.38 12.09
CA LEU A 398 -3.14 -14.95 11.06
C LEU A 398 -3.96 -16.13 10.51
N ALA A 399 -3.43 -17.36 10.57
CA ALA A 399 -4.10 -18.60 10.21
C ALA A 399 -4.77 -18.56 8.82
N ALA A 400 -4.09 -17.94 7.85
CA ALA A 400 -4.59 -17.84 6.49
C ALA A 400 -4.48 -19.20 5.79
N PRO A 401 -5.60 -19.79 5.32
CA PRO A 401 -5.62 -21.14 4.75
C PRO A 401 -5.06 -21.23 3.33
N VAL A 402 -4.77 -20.09 2.67
CA VAL A 402 -4.21 -20.04 1.32
C VAL A 402 -3.40 -18.76 1.14
N TYR A 403 -2.25 -18.88 0.48
CA TYR A 403 -1.45 -17.75 0.01
C TYR A 403 -1.33 -17.78 -1.51
N ARG A 404 -1.56 -16.65 -2.17
CA ARG A 404 -1.33 -16.46 -3.60
C ARG A 404 0.05 -15.87 -3.87
N TRP A 405 0.85 -16.51 -4.71
CA TRP A 405 2.20 -16.11 -5.15
C TRP A 405 2.55 -16.71 -6.53
N PRO A 406 3.49 -16.18 -7.33
CA PRO A 406 3.94 -14.80 -7.30
C PRO A 406 2.76 -13.96 -7.77
N GLY A 407 2.24 -13.11 -6.89
CA GLY A 407 1.02 -12.35 -7.16
C GLY A 407 1.27 -11.09 -8.01
N GLY A 408 0.16 -10.48 -8.43
CA GLY A 408 0.12 -9.05 -8.80
C GLY A 408 0.75 -8.73 -10.14
N ASN A 409 1.27 -7.51 -10.26
CA ASN A 409 1.93 -7.06 -11.48
C ASN A 409 3.28 -7.77 -11.67
N PHE A 410 3.93 -8.20 -10.58
CA PHE A 410 5.25 -8.83 -10.63
C PHE A 410 5.27 -10.07 -11.53
N VAL A 411 4.25 -10.93 -11.45
CA VAL A 411 4.21 -12.19 -12.21
C VAL A 411 4.24 -12.00 -13.72
N SER A 412 3.76 -10.86 -14.23
CA SER A 412 3.67 -10.60 -15.67
C SER A 412 5.01 -10.56 -16.38
N GLY A 413 6.11 -10.27 -15.66
CA GLY A 413 7.47 -10.28 -16.20
C GLY A 413 8.42 -11.22 -15.47
N TYR A 414 7.90 -12.13 -14.65
CA TYR A 414 8.70 -13.05 -13.85
C TYR A 414 8.90 -14.39 -14.58
N ASP A 415 10.14 -14.88 -14.63
CA ASP A 415 10.45 -16.26 -15.03
C ASP A 415 10.72 -17.08 -13.78
N TRP A 416 9.82 -18.02 -13.46
CA TRP A 416 9.93 -18.85 -12.26
C TRP A 416 11.20 -19.71 -12.23
N ARG A 417 11.81 -19.98 -13.40
CA ARG A 417 13.05 -20.77 -13.51
C ARG A 417 14.28 -20.00 -13.06
N ASP A 418 14.23 -18.67 -13.02
CA ASP A 418 15.30 -17.89 -12.39
C ASP A 418 15.34 -18.13 -10.87
N GLY A 419 14.23 -18.60 -10.28
CA GLY A 419 14.05 -18.87 -8.85
C GLY A 419 14.35 -20.30 -8.39
N ILE A 420 14.88 -21.19 -9.23
CA ILE A 420 15.16 -22.60 -8.86
C ILE A 420 16.66 -22.91 -8.85
N GLY A 421 17.05 -24.00 -8.18
CA GLY A 421 18.45 -24.44 -8.09
C GLY A 421 19.23 -23.75 -6.96
N ASP A 422 20.57 -23.77 -7.04
CA ASP A 422 21.45 -23.16 -6.03
C ASP A 422 21.17 -21.66 -5.90
N ARG A 423 20.64 -21.26 -4.74
CA ARG A 423 20.25 -19.89 -4.42
C ARG A 423 21.33 -18.87 -4.75
N ASP A 424 22.59 -19.19 -4.46
CA ASP A 424 23.69 -18.24 -4.69
C ASP A 424 24.02 -18.08 -6.18
N ARG A 425 23.60 -19.02 -7.04
CA ARG A 425 23.80 -18.99 -8.50
C ARG A 425 22.57 -18.53 -9.29
N ARG A 426 21.43 -18.31 -8.63
CA ARG A 426 20.21 -17.77 -9.25
C ARG A 426 20.46 -16.32 -9.73
N PRO A 427 20.13 -15.99 -10.99
CA PRO A 427 20.51 -14.70 -11.57
C PRO A 427 19.73 -13.56 -10.92
N PRO A 428 20.38 -12.46 -10.47
CA PRO A 428 19.65 -11.27 -10.07
C PRO A 428 19.05 -10.57 -11.31
N ARG A 429 17.82 -10.10 -11.21
CA ARG A 429 17.11 -9.38 -12.27
C ARG A 429 16.65 -8.01 -11.78
N LYS A 430 16.40 -7.10 -12.71
CA LYS A 430 15.57 -5.94 -12.41
C LYS A 430 14.17 -6.43 -12.06
N ASN A 431 13.58 -5.93 -10.97
CA ASN A 431 12.19 -6.25 -10.65
C ASN A 431 11.29 -5.78 -11.83
N PRO A 432 10.45 -6.66 -12.41
CA PRO A 432 9.75 -6.38 -13.66
C PRO A 432 8.60 -5.38 -13.51
N ALA A 433 8.02 -5.26 -12.31
CA ALA A 433 6.84 -4.42 -12.07
C ALA A 433 7.12 -3.26 -11.11
N TRP A 434 8.04 -3.48 -10.17
CA TRP A 434 8.31 -2.57 -9.08
C TRP A 434 9.75 -2.10 -9.08
N THR A 435 10.07 -1.25 -8.12
CA THR A 435 11.41 -0.74 -7.93
C THR A 435 12.28 -1.73 -7.17
N GLY A 436 13.50 -1.98 -7.65
CA GLY A 436 14.52 -2.73 -6.93
C GLY A 436 15.08 -3.86 -7.77
N VAL A 437 15.82 -4.75 -7.10
CA VAL A 437 16.40 -5.96 -7.68
C VAL A 437 15.58 -7.15 -7.19
N GLU A 438 15.27 -8.06 -8.10
CA GLU A 438 14.80 -9.40 -7.76
C GLU A 438 16.03 -10.31 -7.67
N HIS A 439 16.42 -10.69 -6.45
CA HIS A 439 17.57 -11.57 -6.25
C HIS A 439 17.31 -13.01 -6.67
N ASN A 440 16.05 -13.41 -6.78
CA ASN A 440 15.58 -14.79 -6.94
C ASN A 440 15.94 -15.69 -5.75
N ASP A 441 16.07 -15.12 -4.56
CA ASP A 441 16.37 -15.86 -3.34
C ASP A 441 15.14 -16.56 -2.76
N PHE A 442 13.95 -15.99 -2.99
CA PHE A 442 12.67 -16.58 -2.63
C PHE A 442 11.95 -16.99 -3.92
N GLY A 443 12.12 -18.23 -4.33
CA GLY A 443 11.50 -18.82 -5.51
C GLY A 443 10.36 -19.76 -5.16
N LEU A 444 10.05 -20.66 -6.11
CA LEU A 444 8.96 -21.61 -5.97
C LEU A 444 9.17 -22.59 -4.80
N ASP A 445 10.39 -23.07 -4.60
CA ASP A 445 10.73 -23.97 -3.50
C ASP A 445 10.55 -23.29 -2.14
N GLU A 446 11.08 -22.07 -2.00
CA GLU A 446 10.95 -21.30 -0.75
C GLU A 446 9.48 -20.92 -0.49
N PHE A 447 8.69 -20.62 -1.53
CA PHE A 447 7.26 -20.38 -1.37
C PHE A 447 6.50 -21.63 -0.88
N LEU A 448 6.81 -22.81 -1.41
CA LEU A 448 6.20 -24.05 -0.97
C LEU A 448 6.60 -24.39 0.47
N ALA A 449 7.87 -24.20 0.84
CA ALA A 449 8.34 -24.33 2.22
C ALA A 449 7.62 -23.35 3.16
N PHE A 450 7.50 -22.09 2.75
CA PHE A 450 6.74 -21.06 3.47
C PHE A 450 5.30 -21.51 3.75
N CYS A 451 4.57 -21.95 2.73
CA CYS A 451 3.19 -22.43 2.87
C CYS A 451 3.07 -23.59 3.87
N ARG A 452 3.98 -24.56 3.82
CA ARG A 452 4.02 -25.65 4.83
C ARG A 452 4.31 -25.12 6.23
N LEU A 453 5.23 -24.16 6.34
CA LEU A 453 5.58 -23.57 7.63
C LEU A 453 4.41 -22.81 8.25
N VAL A 454 3.52 -22.20 7.47
CA VAL A 454 2.36 -21.45 7.99
C VAL A 454 1.04 -22.22 7.93
N ASP A 455 1.06 -23.52 7.59
CA ASP A 455 -0.13 -24.37 7.42
C ASP A 455 -1.15 -23.82 6.41
N ALA A 456 -0.66 -23.38 5.25
CA ALA A 456 -1.46 -22.83 4.18
C ALA A 456 -1.33 -23.62 2.87
N GLU A 457 -2.38 -23.60 2.07
CA GLU A 457 -2.34 -24.11 0.70
C GLU A 457 -1.63 -23.11 -0.24
N PRO A 458 -0.74 -23.58 -1.12
CA PRO A 458 -0.13 -22.72 -2.12
C PRO A 458 -1.09 -22.45 -3.29
N TYR A 459 -1.40 -21.18 -3.54
CA TYR A 459 -2.02 -20.74 -4.80
C TYR A 459 -0.92 -20.13 -5.68
N ILE A 460 -0.37 -20.96 -6.57
CA ILE A 460 0.67 -20.56 -7.52
C ILE A 460 0.05 -19.88 -8.75
N THR A 461 0.50 -18.66 -9.05
CA THR A 461 0.09 -17.91 -10.24
C THR A 461 1.08 -18.18 -11.39
N VAL A 462 0.54 -18.34 -12.60
CA VAL A 462 1.33 -18.51 -13.82
C VAL A 462 1.52 -17.17 -14.53
N ASN A 463 2.66 -16.98 -15.19
CA ASN A 463 2.92 -15.76 -15.96
C ASN A 463 2.13 -15.78 -17.29
N SER A 464 1.04 -15.00 -17.33
CA SER A 464 0.23 -14.79 -18.54
C SER A 464 0.47 -13.42 -19.20
N GLY A 465 1.53 -12.71 -18.80
CA GLY A 465 1.90 -11.39 -19.35
C GLY A 465 2.92 -11.52 -20.48
N LEU A 466 4.18 -11.75 -20.11
CA LEU A 466 5.29 -12.00 -21.05
C LEU A 466 5.63 -13.49 -21.18
N GLY A 467 5.05 -14.34 -20.34
CA GLY A 467 5.22 -15.79 -20.39
C GLY A 467 4.41 -16.47 -21.50
N ASP A 468 4.72 -17.74 -21.76
CA ASP A 468 4.00 -18.59 -22.72
C ASP A 468 3.38 -19.82 -22.04
N VAL A 469 2.53 -20.54 -22.80
CA VAL A 469 1.85 -21.75 -22.31
C VAL A 469 2.87 -22.81 -21.87
N ARG A 470 4.02 -22.90 -22.55
CA ARG A 470 5.05 -23.87 -22.22
C ARG A 470 5.64 -23.60 -20.84
N MET A 471 5.98 -22.35 -20.53
CA MET A 471 6.46 -21.93 -19.21
C MET A 471 5.46 -22.29 -18.11
N ALA A 472 4.17 -22.08 -18.34
CA ALA A 472 3.12 -22.43 -17.37
C ALA A 472 3.00 -23.94 -17.17
N VAL A 473 3.07 -24.73 -18.24
CA VAL A 473 3.05 -26.20 -18.17
C VAL A 473 4.29 -26.74 -17.46
N GLU A 474 5.48 -26.20 -17.77
CA GLU A 474 6.73 -26.57 -17.10
C GLU A 474 6.65 -26.24 -15.60
N GLN A 475 6.09 -25.09 -15.21
CA GLN A 475 5.87 -24.73 -13.81
C GLN A 475 4.95 -25.74 -13.10
N LEU A 476 3.85 -26.11 -13.75
CA LEU A 476 2.90 -27.09 -13.21
C LEU A 476 3.57 -28.46 -13.03
N GLN A 477 4.37 -28.89 -14.01
CA GLN A 477 5.12 -30.14 -13.97
C GLN A 477 6.22 -30.13 -12.91
N TYR A 478 6.91 -29.01 -12.72
CA TYR A 478 7.90 -28.86 -11.66
C TYR A 478 7.24 -29.02 -10.28
N ALA A 479 6.09 -28.36 -10.06
CA ALA A 479 5.41 -28.36 -8.77
C ALA A 479 4.68 -29.67 -8.44
N ASN A 480 4.15 -30.38 -9.45
CA ASN A 480 3.24 -31.53 -9.24
C ASN A 480 3.70 -32.83 -9.92
N GLY A 481 4.68 -32.76 -10.81
CA GLY A 481 5.15 -33.93 -11.55
C GLY A 481 5.95 -34.89 -10.66
N PRO A 482 6.09 -36.16 -11.07
CA PRO A 482 7.00 -37.06 -10.39
C PRO A 482 8.44 -36.57 -10.53
N ALA A 483 9.27 -36.85 -9.52
CA ALA A 483 10.71 -36.53 -9.53
C ALA A 483 11.48 -37.17 -10.70
N THR A 484 10.87 -38.11 -11.42
CA THR A 484 11.44 -38.74 -12.63
C THR A 484 11.12 -37.99 -13.92
N SER A 485 10.22 -37.00 -13.89
CA SER A 485 9.88 -36.18 -15.05
C SER A 485 11.02 -35.23 -15.43
N PRO A 486 11.05 -34.68 -16.65
CA PRO A 486 12.06 -33.69 -17.03
C PRO A 486 12.16 -32.48 -16.09
N MET A 487 11.03 -32.01 -15.53
CA MET A 487 11.02 -30.90 -14.58
C MET A 487 11.18 -31.34 -13.12
N GLY A 488 10.95 -32.62 -12.81
CA GLY A 488 11.15 -33.14 -11.46
C GLY A 488 12.58 -33.60 -11.13
N ARG A 489 13.46 -33.65 -12.14
CA ARG A 489 14.90 -33.93 -12.02
C ARG A 489 15.67 -32.62 -12.00
#